data_AF-A0A7W0EUM3-F1
#
_entry.id   AF-A0A7W0EUM3-F1
#
_cell.length_a   1.000
_cell.length_b   1.000
_cell.length_c   1.000
_cell.angle_alpha   90.00
_cell.angle_beta   90.00
_cell.angle_gamma   90.00
#
_symmetry.space_group_name_H-M   'P 1'
#
loop_
_entity.id
_entity.type
_entity.pdbx_description
1 polymer ?
#
loop_
_entity_poly.entity_id
_entity_poly.type
_entity_poly.pdbx_seq_one_letter_code
_entity_poly.pdbx_strand_id
1 'polypeptide(L)' 'MQGFDKCPVCSGEIQEKEVEKLIRGGVHTAILRVSAEVCLHCGEESQRSRRK' A
#
# COMPACT_ATOMS: atom_id res chain seq x y z
N MET A 1 14.42 -2.79 -11.43
CA MET A 1 13.17 -3.03 -10.67
C MET A 1 12.19 -1.95 -11.07
N GLN A 2 11.16 -2.26 -11.84
CA GLN A 2 10.10 -1.32 -12.19
C GLN A 2 8.98 -1.44 -11.14
N GLY A 3 8.65 -0.31 -10.50
CA GLY A 3 7.37 -0.15 -9.81
C GLY A 3 6.25 -0.03 -10.85
N PHE A 4 5.00 -0.06 -10.41
CA PHE A 4 3.89 0.17 -11.31
C PHE A 4 3.73 1.69 -11.53
N ASP A 5 3.99 2.20 -12.73
CA ASP A 5 3.76 3.61 -13.08
C ASP A 5 2.26 3.99 -13.01
N LYS A 6 1.36 3.01 -13.11
CA LYS A 6 -0.10 3.18 -13.04
C LYS A 6 -0.73 2.06 -12.23
N CYS A 7 -1.88 2.36 -11.62
CA CYS A 7 -2.65 1.40 -10.86
C CYS A 7 -3.05 0.20 -11.72
N PRO A 8 -2.71 -1.05 -11.33
CA PRO A 8 -3.09 -2.23 -12.09
C PRO A 8 -4.61 -2.50 -12.08
N VAL A 9 -5.36 -1.86 -11.18
CA VAL A 9 -6.81 -2.05 -11.02
C VAL A 9 -7.62 -1.08 -11.87
N CYS A 10 -7.25 0.20 -11.89
CA CYS A 10 -8.03 1.24 -12.58
C CYS A 10 -7.21 2.08 -13.57
N SER A 11 -5.93 1.78 -13.78
CA SER A 11 -4.98 2.58 -14.58
C SER A 11 -4.79 4.02 -14.09
N GLY A 12 -5.24 4.35 -12.88
CA GLY A 12 -5.07 5.66 -12.24
C GLY A 12 -3.64 5.91 -11.76
N GLU A 13 -3.37 7.16 -11.38
CA GLU A 13 -2.06 7.58 -10.85
C GLU A 13 -1.76 6.92 -9.50
N ILE A 14 -0.50 6.51 -9.32
CA ILE A 14 0.04 5.98 -8.06
C ILE A 14 0.98 7.03 -7.45
N GLN A 15 0.93 7.20 -6.13
CA GLN A 15 1.84 8.06 -5.38
C GLN A 15 2.27 7.38 -4.07
N GLU A 16 3.52 7.58 -3.65
CA GLU A 16 3.98 7.14 -2.33
C GLU A 16 3.34 7.99 -1.23
N LYS A 17 2.69 7.34 -0.26
CA LYS A 17 2.01 7.97 0.88
C LYS A 17 2.20 7.18 2.16
N GLU A 18 2.09 7.86 3.30
CA GLU A 18 1.97 7.20 4.59
C GLU A 18 0.53 6.72 4.77
N VAL A 19 0.36 5.42 5.01
CA VAL A 19 -0.93 4.79 5.29
C VAL A 19 -0.91 4.05 6.61
N GLU A 20 -2.08 3.89 7.21
CA GLU A 20 -2.27 3.13 8.44
C GLU A 20 -2.67 1.69 8.10
N LYS A 21 -1.84 0.73 8.50
CA LYS A 21 -2.15 -0.70 8.44
C LYS A 21 -2.58 -1.20 9.80
N LEU A 22 -3.78 -1.77 9.82
CA LEU A 22 -4.32 -2.50 10.96
C LEU A 22 -3.80 -3.93 10.93
N ILE A 23 -3.03 -4.31 11.94
CA ILE A 23 -2.57 -5.69 12.14
C ILE A 23 -3.35 -6.30 13.29
N ARG A 24 -3.88 -7.50 13.07
CA ARG A 24 -4.61 -8.27 14.08
C ARG A 24 -3.77 -9.48 14.49
N GLY A 25 -3.59 -9.67 15.80
CA GLY A 25 -2.87 -10.79 16.39
C GLY A 25 -3.65 -11.32 17.59
N GLY A 26 -4.40 -12.41 17.39
CA GLY A 26 -5.32 -12.92 18.41
C GLY A 26 -6.37 -11.86 18.79
N VAL A 27 -6.43 -11.49 20.08
CA VAL A 27 -7.33 -10.44 20.60
C VAL A 27 -6.77 -9.03 20.43
N HIS A 28 -5.48 -8.90 20.07
CA HIS A 28 -4.84 -7.60 19.97
C HIS A 28 -4.94 -7.03 18.55
N THR A 29 -5.14 -5.72 18.48
CA THR A 29 -5.07 -4.94 17.24
C THR A 29 -4.00 -3.86 17.40
N ALA A 30 -3.11 -3.74 16.42
CA ALA A 30 -2.12 -2.68 16.34
C ALA A 30 -2.34 -1.85 15.08
N ILE A 31 -2.05 -0.56 15.16
CA ILE A 31 -2.02 0.36 14.01
C ILE A 31 -0.56 0.66 13.73
N LEU A 32 -0.12 0.36 12.50
CA LEU A 32 1.22 0.72 12.01
C LEU A 32 1.10 1.76 10.92
N ARG A 33 1.95 2.78 10.96
CA ARG A 33 2.13 3.72 9.85
C ARG A 33 3.24 3.22 8.95
N VAL A 34 2.94 3.07 7.66
CA VAL A 34 3.89 2.56 6.66
C VAL A 34 3.83 3.42 5.41
N SER A 35 4.99 3.64 4.78
CA SER A 35 5.05 4.23 3.44
C SER A 35 4.68 3.17 2.40
N ALA A 36 3.71 3.47 1.54
CA ALA A 36 3.24 2.57 0.48
C ALA A 36 2.88 3.35 -0.79
N GLU A 37 2.95 2.67 -1.93
CA GLU A 37 2.47 3.17 -3.22
C GLU A 37 0.93 3.03 -3.28
N VAL A 38 0.20 4.14 -3.34
CA VAL A 38 -1.27 4.17 -3.28
C VAL A 38 -1.85 4.81 -4.54
N CYS A 39 -2.87 4.19 -5.11
CA CYS A 39 -3.62 4.79 -6.20
C CYS A 39 -4.51 5.94 -5.69
N LEU A 40 -4.36 7.13 -6.26
CA LEU A 40 -5.15 8.31 -5.90
C LEU A 40 -6.61 8.24 -6.37
N HIS A 41 -6.94 7.32 -7.28
CA HIS A 41 -8.27 7.18 -7.86
C HIS A 41 -9.14 6.14 -7.13
N CYS A 42 -8.61 4.92 -6.93
CA CYS A 42 -9.38 3.83 -6.31
C CYS A 42 -8.89 3.44 -4.90
N GLY A 43 -7.76 3.97 -4.43
CA GLY A 43 -7.21 3.64 -3.11
C GLY A 43 -6.46 2.32 -3.01
N GLU A 44 -6.26 1.59 -4.12
CA GLU A 44 -5.46 0.37 -4.14
C GLU A 44 -4.04 0.64 -3.62
N GLU A 45 -3.59 -0.15 -2.64
CA GLU A 45 -2.26 -0.04 -2.04
C GLU A 45 -1.36 -1.18 -2.49
N SER A 46 -0.23 -0.86 -3.14
CA SER A 46 0.74 -1.86 -3.58
C SER A 46 1.89 -1.93 -2.59
N GLN A 47 1.99 -3.05 -1.85
CA GLN A 47 3.16 -3.31 -1.02
C GLN A 47 4.30 -3.86 -1.90
N ARG A 48 5.42 -3.16 -1.96
CA ARG A 48 6.68 -3.76 -2.44
C ARG A 48 6.99 -4.97 -1.55
N SER A 49 6.81 -6.17 -2.08
CA SER A 49 7.40 -7.36 -1.48
C SER A 49 8.92 -7.24 -1.60
N ARG A 50 9.56 -6.60 -0.62
CA ARG A 50 10.99 -6.80 -0.37
C ARG A 50 11.12 -8.24 0.13
N ARG A 51 11.11 -9.21 -0.79
CA ARG A 51 11.73 -10.51 -0.53
C ARG A 51 13.21 -10.19 -0.28
N LYS A 52 13.61 -10.19 0.99
CA LYS A 52 15.02 -10.32 1.35
C LYS A 52 15.51 -11.69 0.90
#